data_AF-A0A034WIB2-F1
#
_entry.id   AF-A0A034WIB2-F1
#
_cell.length_a   1.000
_cell.length_b   1.000
_cell.length_c   1.000
_cell.angle_alpha   90.00
_cell.angle_beta   90.00
_cell.angle_gamma   90.00
#
_symmetry.space_group_name_H-M   'P 1'
#
loop_
_entity.id
_entity.type
_entity.pdbx_description
1 polymer ?
#
loop_
_entity_poly.entity_id
_entity_poly.type
_entity_poly.pdbx_seq_one_letter_code
_entity_poly.pdbx_strand_id
1 'polypeptide(L)'
;MSFKKLKMNERWAENIQPQYGDPRSSRSNCNCSVVKEQFLAVKEDIGKLKSFVCEKLDQIEQTQLAHNKAVMTALAEQKIVTQKLIRQESLGAPIAELFPLSSEESLKAIEEKILPENREIYVSTIKRLLQQSATRNLKNIFDDSVVLSHNLDGTHGKKRLKTYEKLYAALLDSVSQLPKVENAEDNLRKAIRMQKKRIFKSISASKATTPT
;
A
#
# COMPACT_ATOMS: atom_id res chain seq x y z
N MET A 1 -9.52 18.06 20.84
CA MET A 1 -8.58 18.39 21.93
C MET A 1 -8.79 19.84 22.31
N SER A 2 -9.06 20.13 23.58
CA SER A 2 -9.50 21.43 24.07
C SER A 2 -8.30 22.34 24.37
N PHE A 3 -8.18 23.46 23.66
CA PHE A 3 -7.16 24.49 23.94
C PHE A 3 -7.62 25.35 25.11
N LYS A 4 -6.95 25.21 26.26
CA LYS A 4 -7.11 26.09 27.42
C LYS A 4 -6.59 27.48 27.05
N LYS A 5 -7.47 28.49 27.10
CA LYS A 5 -7.09 29.91 27.06
C LYS A 5 -6.08 30.21 28.17
N LEU A 6 -4.86 30.58 27.80
CA LEU A 6 -3.88 31.18 28.70
C LEU A 6 -4.40 32.56 29.13
N LYS A 7 -4.82 32.68 30.39
CA LYS A 7 -5.08 33.98 31.02
C LYS A 7 -3.72 34.66 31.26
N MET A 8 -3.45 35.75 30.55
CA MET A 8 -2.35 36.65 30.92
C MET A 8 -2.63 37.24 32.30
N ASN A 9 -1.62 37.20 33.16
CA ASN A 9 -1.67 37.67 34.53
C ASN A 9 -1.52 39.20 34.54
N GLU A 10 -2.61 39.93 34.82
CA GLU A 10 -2.69 41.42 34.89
C GLU A 10 -2.01 42.02 36.13
N ARG A 11 -0.93 41.40 36.64
CA ARG A 11 -0.28 41.82 37.90
C ARG A 11 0.77 42.92 37.77
N TRP A 12 0.94 43.49 36.58
CA TRP A 12 1.99 44.49 36.31
C TRP A 12 1.47 45.94 36.27
N ALA A 13 0.18 46.18 36.53
CA ALA A 13 -0.43 47.51 36.39
C ALA A 13 -0.46 48.36 37.68
N GLU A 14 -0.13 47.81 38.86
CA GLU A 14 -0.45 48.48 40.14
C GLU A 14 0.72 49.16 40.87
N ASN A 15 1.93 49.29 40.31
CA ASN A 15 3.06 49.81 41.08
C ASN A 15 3.92 50.88 40.39
N ILE A 16 3.27 51.86 39.76
CA ILE A 16 3.93 53.11 39.35
C ILE A 16 3.27 54.28 40.08
N GLN A 17 3.72 54.54 41.31
CA GLN A 17 3.50 55.85 41.93
C GLN A 17 4.55 56.84 41.39
N PRO A 18 4.18 58.02 40.88
CA PRO A 18 5.14 59.05 40.54
C PRO A 18 5.56 59.79 41.81
N GLN A 19 6.80 59.58 42.26
CA GLN A 19 7.39 60.43 43.29
C GLN A 19 7.80 61.77 42.66
N TYR A 20 7.02 62.82 42.93
CA TYR A 20 7.38 64.20 42.60
C TYR A 20 8.37 64.74 43.65
N GLY A 21 9.62 64.95 43.22
CA GLY A 21 10.64 65.67 43.99
C GLY A 21 10.64 67.18 43.70
N ASP A 22 10.90 67.95 44.76
CA ASP A 22 10.96 69.43 44.90
C ASP A 22 11.76 70.17 43.79
N PRO A 23 11.24 71.28 43.20
CA PRO A 23 11.88 71.97 42.08
C PRO A 23 12.78 73.12 42.56
N ARG A 24 14.04 72.85 42.89
CA ARG A 24 15.06 73.91 43.01
C ARG A 24 16.49 73.37 42.94
N SER A 25 16.98 73.11 41.73
CA SER A 25 18.43 73.06 41.43
C SER A 25 18.67 72.98 39.93
N SER A 26 19.37 74.00 39.42
CA SER A 26 20.34 73.90 38.32
C SER A 26 19.88 73.30 36.98
N ARG A 27 19.57 74.19 36.03
CA ARG A 27 19.47 73.86 34.60
C ARG A 27 20.80 73.25 34.13
N SER A 28 20.81 71.93 33.91
CA SER A 28 21.72 71.26 32.97
C SER A 28 20.87 70.69 31.84
N ASN A 29 21.19 71.06 30.59
CA ASN A 29 20.49 70.72 29.35
C ASN A 29 19.75 69.38 29.42
N CYS A 30 18.42 69.46 29.49
CA CYS A 30 17.56 68.30 29.59
C CYS A 30 17.50 67.62 28.22
N ASN A 31 18.19 66.48 28.08
CA ASN A 31 18.17 65.56 26.92
C ASN A 31 16.78 64.90 26.68
N CYS A 32 15.70 65.49 27.19
CA CYS A 32 14.34 64.96 27.18
C CYS A 32 13.73 64.86 25.77
N SER A 33 14.20 65.65 24.80
CA SER A 33 13.84 65.47 23.38
C SER A 33 14.38 64.16 22.83
N VAL A 34 15.66 63.86 23.06
CA VAL A 34 16.34 62.65 22.58
C VAL A 34 15.71 61.39 23.18
N VAL A 35 15.39 61.41 24.47
CA VAL A 35 14.73 60.28 25.14
C VAL A 35 13.31 60.05 24.60
N LYS A 36 12.57 61.13 24.27
CA LYS A 36 11.24 61.02 23.65
C LYS A 36 11.30 60.45 22.24
N GLU A 37 12.26 60.88 21.43
CA GLU A 37 12.47 60.36 20.07
C GLU A 37 12.85 58.87 20.10
N GLN A 38 13.76 58.46 20.98
CA GLN A 38 14.11 57.06 21.18
C GLN A 38 12.92 56.21 21.63
N PHE A 39 12.08 56.73 22.54
CA PHE A 39 10.88 56.03 22.99
C PHE A 39 9.85 55.84 21.86
N LEU A 40 9.69 56.85 20.99
CA LEU A 40 8.80 56.74 19.82
C LEU A 40 9.32 55.71 18.81
N ALA A 41 10.63 55.68 18.54
CA ALA A 41 11.24 54.69 17.66
C ALA A 41 11.05 53.26 18.18
N VAL A 42 11.31 53.02 19.48
CA VAL A 42 11.08 51.70 20.10
C VAL A 42 9.61 51.29 20.03
N LYS A 43 8.68 52.23 20.22
CA LYS A 43 7.24 51.96 20.12
C LYS A 43 6.84 51.54 18.70
N GLU A 44 7.42 52.17 17.68
CA GLU A 44 7.22 51.80 16.28
C GLU A 44 7.76 50.40 15.98
N ASP A 45 8.97 50.09 16.45
CA ASP A 45 9.59 48.78 16.26
C ASP A 45 8.83 47.66 16.98
N ILE A 46 8.31 47.91 18.18
CA ILE A 46 7.40 46.98 18.87
C ILE A 46 6.13 46.74 18.03
N GLY A 47 5.60 47.78 17.39
CA GLY A 47 4.46 47.68 16.47
C GLY A 47 4.77 46.76 15.29
N LYS A 48 5.90 46.99 14.61
CA LYS A 48 6.38 46.18 13.47
C LYS A 48 6.64 44.72 13.86
N LEU A 49 7.28 44.51 15.01
CA LEU A 49 7.57 43.17 15.51
C LEU A 49 6.26 42.43 15.83
N LYS A 50 5.29 43.11 16.44
CA LYS A 50 3.98 42.52 16.74
C LYS A 50 3.24 42.10 15.48
N SER A 51 3.20 42.96 14.44
CA SER A 51 2.56 42.59 13.17
C SER A 51 3.26 41.42 12.50
N PHE A 52 4.60 41.40 12.51
CA PHE A 52 5.37 40.30 11.93
C PHE A 52 5.12 38.97 12.65
N VAL A 53 5.08 38.98 13.98
CA VAL A 53 4.78 37.79 14.78
C VAL A 53 3.37 37.27 14.50
N CYS A 54 2.37 38.13 14.41
CA CYS A 54 1.00 37.72 14.07
C CYS A 54 0.95 37.06 12.68
N GLU A 55 1.57 37.68 11.67
CA GLU A 55 1.60 37.13 10.31
C GLU A 55 2.28 35.75 10.26
N LYS A 56 3.39 35.57 10.99
CA LYS A 56 4.08 34.28 11.06
C LYS A 56 3.28 33.22 11.79
N LEU A 57 2.53 33.58 12.84
CA LEU A 57 1.62 32.66 13.51
C LEU A 57 0.50 32.19 12.58
N ASP A 58 -0.12 33.11 11.84
CA ASP A 58 -1.17 32.78 10.87
C ASP A 58 -0.62 31.85 9.77
N GLN A 59 0.57 32.14 9.23
CA GLN A 59 1.23 31.28 8.24
C GLN A 59 1.48 29.86 8.78
N ILE A 60 1.96 29.74 10.03
CA ILE A 60 2.18 28.43 10.68
C ILE A 60 0.86 27.68 10.85
N GLU A 61 -0.19 28.34 11.32
CA GLU A 61 -1.49 27.70 11.54
C GLU A 61 -2.09 27.18 10.22
N GLN A 62 -2.05 28.00 9.16
CA GLN A 62 -2.54 27.59 7.84
C GLN A 62 -1.73 26.41 7.28
N THR A 63 -0.40 26.45 7.44
CA THR A 63 0.48 25.35 6.97
C THR A 63 0.21 24.07 7.75
N GLN A 64 0.00 24.16 9.07
CA GLN A 64 -0.34 23.01 9.90
C GLN A 64 -1.69 22.40 9.50
N LEU A 65 -2.71 23.23 9.27
CA LEU A 65 -4.03 22.76 8.82
C LEU A 65 -3.94 22.04 7.47
N ALA A 66 -3.22 22.63 6.51
CA ALA A 66 -3.00 22.03 5.20
C ALA A 66 -2.27 20.69 5.30
N HIS A 67 -1.19 20.62 6.08
CA HIS A 67 -0.43 19.40 6.29
C HIS A 67 -1.27 18.30 6.97
N ASN A 68 -1.97 18.63 8.05
CA ASN A 68 -2.83 17.68 8.75
C ASN A 68 -3.92 17.12 7.84
N LYS A 69 -4.51 17.96 6.98
CA LYS A 69 -5.50 17.52 5.99
C LYS A 69 -4.88 16.54 5.00
N ALA A 70 -3.71 16.86 4.43
CA ALA A 70 -3.02 15.99 3.48
C ALA A 70 -2.64 14.63 4.09
N VAL A 71 -2.10 14.63 5.32
CA VAL A 71 -1.75 13.43 6.06
C VAL A 71 -2.98 12.55 6.32
N MET A 72 -4.09 13.15 6.77
CA MET A 72 -5.32 12.41 7.03
C MET A 72 -5.91 11.76 5.77
N THR A 73 -5.86 12.46 4.62
CA THR A 73 -6.30 11.90 3.34
C THR A 73 -5.43 10.72 2.93
N ALA A 74 -4.10 10.87 2.98
CA ALA A 74 -3.16 9.80 2.62
C ALA A 74 -3.32 8.57 3.53
N LEU A 75 -3.53 8.77 4.83
CA LEU A 75 -3.78 7.68 5.78
C LEU A 75 -5.09 6.95 5.50
N ALA A 76 -6.15 7.67 5.10
CA ALA A 76 -7.43 7.05 4.74
C ALA A 76 -7.28 6.16 3.49
N GLU A 77 -6.58 6.63 2.46
CA GLU A 77 -6.29 5.86 1.25
C GLU A 77 -5.45 4.62 1.58
N GLN A 78 -4.39 4.77 2.37
CA GLN A 78 -3.55 3.65 2.81
C GLN A 78 -4.36 2.61 3.59
N LYS A 79 -5.22 3.03 4.53
CA LYS A 79 -6.09 2.12 5.28
C LYS A 79 -6.95 1.26 4.37
N ILE A 80 -7.54 1.85 3.32
CA ILE A 80 -8.37 1.12 2.36
C ILE A 80 -7.53 0.07 1.61
N VAL A 81 -6.35 0.45 1.12
CA VAL A 81 -5.45 -0.47 0.41
C VAL A 81 -5.00 -1.61 1.31
N THR A 82 -4.55 -1.31 2.53
CA THR A 82 -4.10 -2.31 3.50
C THR A 82 -5.23 -3.29 3.86
N GLN A 83 -6.46 -2.81 4.08
CA GLN A 83 -7.59 -3.69 4.35
C GLN A 83 -7.92 -4.63 3.18
N LYS A 84 -7.81 -4.16 1.93
CA LYS A 84 -7.97 -5.02 0.75
C LYS A 84 -6.91 -6.12 0.68
N LEU A 85 -5.65 -5.76 0.95
CA LEU A 85 -4.53 -6.73 0.95
C LEU A 85 -4.70 -7.79 2.04
N ILE A 86 -5.03 -7.39 3.28
CA ILE A 86 -5.28 -8.32 4.38
C ILE A 86 -6.41 -9.30 4.04
N ARG A 87 -7.50 -8.80 3.44
CA ARG A 87 -8.62 -9.66 3.01
C ARG A 87 -8.17 -10.65 1.94
N GLN A 88 -7.45 -10.20 0.91
CA GLN A 88 -6.92 -11.09 -0.13
C GLN A 88 -5.98 -12.16 0.44
N GLU A 89 -5.11 -11.83 1.38
CA GLU A 89 -4.18 -12.77 2.00
C GLU A 89 -4.92 -13.80 2.88
N SER A 90 -5.86 -13.35 3.72
CA SER A 90 -6.65 -14.23 4.58
C SER A 90 -7.53 -15.22 3.81
N LEU A 91 -8.08 -14.81 2.66
CA LEU A 91 -8.91 -15.67 1.81
C LEU A 91 -8.05 -16.53 0.85
N GLY A 92 -6.85 -16.08 0.48
CA GLY A 92 -5.96 -16.78 -0.44
C GLY A 92 -5.20 -17.95 0.19
N ALA A 93 -5.01 -17.98 1.51
CA ALA A 93 -4.34 -19.10 2.18
C ALA A 93 -5.15 -20.42 2.09
N PRO A 94 -6.45 -20.46 2.44
CA PRO A 94 -7.28 -21.66 2.26
C PRO A 94 -7.39 -22.12 0.81
N ILE A 95 -7.33 -21.20 -0.16
CA ILE A 95 -7.42 -21.53 -1.58
C ILE A 95 -6.14 -22.23 -2.08
N ALA A 96 -4.97 -21.86 -1.53
CA ALA A 96 -3.71 -22.48 -1.93
C ALA A 96 -3.66 -23.98 -1.59
N GLU A 97 -4.34 -24.39 -0.51
CA GLU A 97 -4.45 -25.79 -0.08
C GLU A 97 -5.29 -26.65 -1.03
N LEU A 98 -6.09 -26.03 -1.91
CA LEU A 98 -6.84 -26.76 -2.94
C LEU A 98 -5.96 -27.26 -4.09
N PHE A 99 -4.70 -26.79 -4.15
CA PHE A 99 -3.74 -27.17 -5.19
C PHE A 99 -2.64 -28.07 -4.60
N PRO A 100 -2.06 -29.00 -5.38
CA PRO A 100 -2.32 -29.24 -6.80
C PRO A 100 -3.56 -30.09 -7.07
N LEU A 101 -4.20 -29.87 -8.22
CA LEU A 101 -5.39 -30.61 -8.65
C LEU A 101 -4.99 -31.96 -9.25
N SER A 102 -5.52 -33.03 -8.66
CA SER A 102 -5.13 -34.41 -8.94
C SER A 102 -6.21 -35.25 -9.62
N SER A 103 -7.43 -34.75 -9.74
CA SER A 103 -8.53 -35.47 -10.36
C SER A 103 -9.47 -34.59 -11.17
N GLU A 104 -10.30 -35.20 -12.01
CA GLU A 104 -11.31 -34.48 -12.77
C GLU A 104 -12.40 -33.88 -11.87
N GLU A 105 -12.75 -34.58 -10.79
CA GLU A 105 -13.67 -34.09 -9.77
C GLU A 105 -13.11 -32.83 -9.09
N SER A 106 -11.80 -32.79 -8.83
CA SER A 106 -11.15 -31.59 -8.27
C SER A 106 -11.19 -30.40 -9.23
N LEU A 107 -11.07 -30.62 -10.55
CA LEU A 107 -11.22 -29.58 -11.57
C LEU A 107 -12.65 -29.03 -11.59
N LYS A 108 -13.66 -29.92 -11.58
CA LYS A 108 -15.08 -29.52 -11.52
C LYS A 108 -15.42 -28.77 -10.23
N ALA A 109 -14.94 -29.26 -9.09
CA ALA A 109 -15.18 -28.63 -7.80
C ALA A 109 -14.59 -27.21 -7.72
N ILE A 110 -13.41 -26.97 -8.31
CA ILE A 110 -12.86 -25.61 -8.39
C ILE A 110 -13.64 -24.75 -9.38
N GLU A 111 -14.01 -25.28 -10.53
CA GLU A 111 -14.82 -24.57 -11.53
C GLU A 111 -16.15 -24.05 -10.95
N GLU A 112 -16.79 -24.85 -10.09
CA GLU A 112 -18.01 -24.45 -9.38
C GLU A 112 -17.75 -23.38 -8.30
N LYS A 113 -16.63 -23.48 -7.58
CA LYS A 113 -16.27 -22.54 -6.50
C LYS A 113 -15.82 -21.17 -7.00
N ILE A 114 -15.29 -21.08 -8.22
CA ILE A 114 -14.92 -19.80 -8.81
C ILE A 114 -16.20 -19.06 -9.20
N LEU A 115 -16.37 -17.87 -8.63
CA LEU A 115 -17.44 -16.92 -8.89
C LEU A 115 -16.84 -15.57 -9.29
N PRO A 116 -17.57 -14.71 -10.02
CA PRO A 116 -17.07 -13.40 -10.41
C PRO A 116 -16.52 -12.57 -9.23
N GLU A 117 -17.14 -12.69 -8.05
CA GLU A 117 -16.81 -11.92 -6.85
C GLU A 117 -15.50 -12.37 -6.18
N ASN A 118 -15.13 -13.65 -6.32
CA ASN A 118 -13.94 -14.23 -5.67
C ASN A 118 -12.81 -14.55 -6.66
N ARG A 119 -13.03 -14.37 -7.97
CA ARG A 119 -12.10 -14.73 -9.05
C ARG A 119 -10.71 -14.11 -8.87
N GLU A 120 -10.62 -12.85 -8.44
CA GLU A 120 -9.33 -12.16 -8.21
C GLU A 120 -8.46 -12.88 -7.15
N ILE A 121 -9.09 -13.51 -6.15
CA ILE A 121 -8.38 -14.25 -5.11
C ILE A 121 -7.80 -15.54 -5.69
N TYR A 122 -8.52 -16.21 -6.58
CA TYR A 122 -7.99 -17.36 -7.33
C TYR A 122 -6.85 -16.96 -8.27
N VAL A 123 -7.00 -15.86 -9.03
CA VAL A 123 -5.94 -15.37 -9.93
C VAL A 123 -4.66 -15.04 -9.16
N SER A 124 -4.77 -14.31 -8.06
CA SER A 124 -3.62 -13.97 -7.21
C SER A 124 -2.98 -15.21 -6.58
N THR A 125 -3.78 -16.18 -6.13
CA THR A 125 -3.29 -17.44 -5.54
C THR A 125 -2.58 -18.30 -6.58
N ILE A 126 -3.17 -18.51 -7.76
CA ILE A 126 -2.57 -19.26 -8.87
C ILE A 126 -1.26 -18.57 -9.31
N LYS A 127 -1.26 -17.24 -9.48
CA LYS A 127 -0.05 -16.47 -9.78
C LYS A 127 1.04 -16.71 -8.73
N ARG A 128 0.70 -16.69 -7.44
CA ARG A 128 1.64 -16.96 -6.34
C ARG A 128 2.23 -18.38 -6.45
N LEU A 129 1.41 -19.38 -6.77
CA LEU A 129 1.86 -20.77 -6.96
C LEU A 129 2.76 -20.95 -8.20
N LEU A 130 2.49 -20.19 -9.28
CA LEU A 130 3.32 -20.15 -10.49
C LEU A 130 4.62 -19.34 -10.30
N GLN A 131 4.67 -18.46 -9.29
CA GLN A 131 5.77 -17.56 -8.96
C GLN A 131 6.16 -16.69 -10.17
N GLN A 132 7.36 -16.90 -10.74
CA GLN A 132 7.85 -16.15 -11.91
C GLN A 132 7.75 -16.95 -13.22
N SER A 133 7.37 -18.23 -13.18
CA SER A 133 7.39 -19.08 -14.37
C SER A 133 6.43 -20.24 -14.32
N ALA A 134 5.39 -20.18 -15.15
CA ALA A 134 4.48 -21.30 -15.34
C ALA A 134 5.21 -22.55 -15.84
N THR A 135 6.21 -22.40 -16.70
CA THR A 135 6.97 -23.55 -17.23
C THR A 135 7.73 -24.34 -16.15
N ARG A 136 8.08 -23.73 -15.02
CA ARG A 136 8.80 -24.38 -13.92
C ARG A 136 7.86 -24.87 -12.83
N ASN A 137 6.80 -24.12 -12.56
CA ASN A 137 5.99 -24.28 -11.37
C ASN A 137 4.56 -24.80 -11.64
N LEU A 138 4.27 -25.26 -12.86
CA LEU A 138 2.94 -25.82 -13.18
C LEU A 138 2.54 -27.00 -12.28
N LYS A 139 3.51 -27.77 -11.78
CA LYS A 139 3.29 -28.87 -10.82
C LYS A 139 2.62 -28.42 -9.50
N ASN A 140 2.69 -27.13 -9.19
CA ASN A 140 2.04 -26.56 -8.00
C ASN A 140 0.55 -26.28 -8.25
N ILE A 141 0.08 -26.35 -9.51
CA ILE A 141 -1.32 -26.13 -9.90
C ILE A 141 -1.98 -27.46 -10.27
N PHE A 142 -1.32 -28.24 -11.12
CA PHE A 142 -1.84 -29.51 -11.61
C PHE A 142 -0.87 -30.63 -11.24
N ASP A 143 -1.41 -31.69 -10.68
CA ASP A 143 -0.67 -32.91 -10.44
C ASP A 143 -0.43 -33.67 -11.76
N ASP A 144 0.48 -34.63 -11.73
CA ASP A 144 0.94 -35.37 -12.90
C ASP A 144 -0.22 -36.12 -13.59
N SER A 145 -1.18 -36.64 -12.83
CA SER A 145 -2.40 -37.30 -13.35
C SER A 145 -3.22 -36.39 -14.26
N VAL A 146 -3.48 -35.14 -13.82
CA VAL A 146 -4.23 -34.13 -14.56
C VAL A 146 -3.44 -33.65 -15.77
N VAL A 147 -2.13 -33.39 -15.58
CA VAL A 147 -1.25 -32.97 -16.68
C VAL A 147 -1.23 -34.01 -17.79
N LEU A 148 -1.18 -35.30 -17.50
CA LEU A 148 -1.13 -36.37 -18.50
C LEU A 148 -2.46 -36.56 -19.23
N SER A 149 -3.58 -36.51 -18.50
CA SER A 149 -4.94 -36.74 -19.01
C SER A 149 -5.55 -35.55 -19.77
N HIS A 150 -5.03 -34.34 -19.57
CA HIS A 150 -5.58 -33.13 -20.18
C HIS A 150 -4.58 -32.40 -21.11
N ASN A 151 -5.11 -31.61 -22.03
CA ASN A 151 -4.40 -30.56 -22.78
C ASN A 151 -5.33 -29.35 -23.00
N LEU A 152 -4.82 -28.27 -23.59
CA LEU A 152 -5.62 -27.05 -23.75
C LEU A 152 -6.84 -27.24 -24.66
N ASP A 153 -6.66 -27.99 -25.75
CA ASP A 153 -7.62 -28.02 -26.87
C ASP A 153 -8.44 -29.33 -26.96
N GLY A 154 -8.09 -30.37 -26.20
CA GLY A 154 -8.80 -31.66 -26.21
C GLY A 154 -8.34 -32.66 -27.28
N THR A 155 -7.11 -32.53 -27.79
CA THR A 155 -6.61 -33.36 -28.89
C THR A 155 -5.97 -34.68 -28.41
N HIS A 156 -5.86 -35.67 -29.30
CA HIS A 156 -5.22 -36.98 -29.05
C HIS A 156 -5.83 -37.78 -27.89
N GLY A 157 -7.17 -37.81 -27.80
CA GLY A 157 -7.88 -38.56 -26.76
C GLY A 157 -7.74 -37.96 -25.36
N LYS A 158 -7.21 -36.75 -25.23
CA LYS A 158 -7.07 -36.03 -23.96
C LYS A 158 -8.22 -35.07 -23.75
N LYS A 159 -8.56 -34.83 -22.49
CA LYS A 159 -9.62 -33.89 -22.12
C LYS A 159 -9.16 -32.44 -22.30
N ARG A 160 -10.12 -31.56 -22.60
CA ARG A 160 -9.90 -30.14 -22.88
C ARG A 160 -9.93 -29.32 -21.60
N LEU A 161 -8.84 -28.64 -21.23
CA LEU A 161 -8.80 -27.72 -20.08
C LEU A 161 -9.70 -26.51 -20.27
N LYS A 162 -9.86 -26.04 -21.52
CA LYS A 162 -10.76 -24.92 -21.85
C LYS A 162 -12.24 -25.21 -21.57
N THR A 163 -12.62 -26.45 -21.26
CA THR A 163 -13.99 -26.79 -20.83
C THR A 163 -14.30 -26.26 -19.43
N TYR A 164 -13.28 -26.03 -18.59
CA TYR A 164 -13.42 -25.39 -17.28
C TYR A 164 -13.22 -23.89 -17.47
N GLU A 165 -14.25 -23.19 -17.93
CA GLU A 165 -14.14 -21.81 -18.41
C GLU A 165 -13.62 -20.84 -17.35
N LYS A 166 -14.14 -20.91 -16.12
CA LYS A 166 -13.78 -20.00 -15.04
C LYS A 166 -12.36 -20.28 -14.53
N LEU A 167 -12.02 -21.55 -14.35
CA LEU A 167 -10.67 -21.97 -13.97
C LEU A 167 -9.67 -21.62 -15.06
N TYR A 168 -9.99 -21.90 -16.33
CA TYR A 168 -9.14 -21.57 -17.47
C TYR A 168 -8.92 -20.07 -17.57
N ALA A 169 -9.97 -19.26 -17.44
CA ALA A 169 -9.87 -17.81 -17.46
C ALA A 169 -9.03 -17.29 -16.29
N ALA A 170 -9.20 -17.83 -15.08
CA ALA A 170 -8.39 -17.44 -13.92
C ALA A 170 -6.91 -17.83 -14.12
N LEU A 171 -6.65 -19.01 -14.69
CA LEU A 171 -5.30 -19.47 -15.00
C LEU A 171 -4.63 -18.61 -16.07
N LEU A 172 -5.36 -18.25 -17.13
CA LEU A 172 -4.85 -17.42 -18.22
C LEU A 172 -4.48 -16.02 -17.72
N ASP A 173 -5.35 -15.41 -16.90
CA ASP A 173 -5.08 -14.12 -16.26
C ASP A 173 -3.90 -14.18 -15.29
N SER A 174 -3.71 -15.31 -14.61
CA SER A 174 -2.56 -15.50 -13.72
C SER A 174 -1.25 -15.57 -14.52
N VAL A 175 -1.27 -16.24 -15.68
CA VAL A 175 -0.11 -16.40 -16.55
C VAL A 175 0.22 -15.10 -17.30
N SER A 176 -0.79 -14.32 -17.71
CA SER A 176 -0.58 -13.03 -18.40
C SER A 176 0.11 -12.00 -17.51
N GLN A 177 -0.03 -12.11 -16.19
CA GLN A 177 0.63 -11.26 -15.21
C GLN A 177 2.07 -11.69 -14.85
N LEU A 178 2.60 -12.75 -15.46
CA LEU A 178 3.97 -13.21 -15.21
C LEU A 178 4.99 -12.38 -16.02
N PRO A 179 6.23 -12.24 -15.52
CA PRO A 179 7.26 -11.52 -16.25
C PRO A 179 7.62 -12.26 -17.55
N LYS A 180 7.88 -11.50 -18.62
CA LYS A 180 8.35 -12.02 -19.93
C LYS A 180 7.35 -12.98 -20.61
N VAL A 181 6.05 -12.72 -20.45
CA VAL A 181 4.98 -13.45 -21.14
C VAL A 181 4.34 -12.51 -22.16
N GLU A 182 4.53 -12.80 -23.45
CA GLU A 182 3.86 -12.06 -24.54
C GLU A 182 2.47 -12.64 -24.82
N ASN A 183 2.39 -13.97 -24.92
CA ASN A 183 1.13 -14.70 -25.11
C ASN A 183 0.96 -15.71 -23.97
N ALA A 184 -0.06 -15.48 -23.14
CA ALA A 184 -0.35 -16.31 -21.97
C ALA A 184 -0.77 -17.74 -22.34
N GLU A 185 -1.53 -17.91 -23.42
CA GLU A 185 -1.98 -19.22 -23.86
C GLU A 185 -0.81 -20.07 -24.37
N ASP A 186 0.08 -19.47 -25.17
CA ASP A 186 1.28 -20.16 -25.67
C ASP A 186 2.25 -20.50 -24.54
N ASN A 187 2.39 -19.61 -23.55
CA ASN A 187 3.19 -19.89 -22.37
C ASN A 187 2.61 -21.07 -21.57
N LEU A 188 1.30 -21.11 -21.39
CA LEU A 188 0.62 -22.22 -20.71
C LEU A 188 0.75 -23.53 -21.50
N ARG A 189 0.59 -23.50 -22.83
CA ARG A 189 0.81 -24.65 -23.73
C ARG A 189 2.24 -25.18 -23.58
N LYS A 190 3.22 -24.28 -23.57
CA LYS A 190 4.64 -24.59 -23.33
C LYS A 190 4.84 -25.18 -21.94
N ALA A 191 4.20 -24.64 -20.91
CA ALA A 191 4.31 -25.13 -19.54
C ALA A 191 3.81 -26.57 -19.41
N ILE A 192 2.63 -26.89 -19.95
CA ILE A 192 2.07 -28.24 -19.97
C ILE A 192 3.02 -29.21 -20.70
N ARG A 193 3.56 -28.81 -21.86
CA ARG A 193 4.52 -29.64 -22.62
C ARG A 193 5.78 -29.92 -21.81
N MET A 194 6.33 -28.90 -21.16
CA MET A 194 7.53 -29.02 -20.34
C MET A 194 7.30 -29.90 -19.12
N GLN A 195 6.14 -29.79 -18.46
CA GLN A 195 5.78 -30.64 -17.33
C GLN A 195 5.66 -32.10 -17.78
N LYS A 196 4.93 -32.38 -18.88
CA LYS A 196 4.87 -33.74 -19.48
C LYS A 196 6.27 -34.32 -19.73
N LYS A 197 7.18 -33.52 -20.31
CA LYS A 197 8.57 -33.95 -20.55
C LYS A 197 9.30 -34.33 -19.26
N ARG A 198 9.09 -33.59 -18.16
CA ARG A 198 9.67 -33.91 -16.85
C ARG A 198 9.12 -35.21 -16.28
N ILE A 199 7.80 -35.41 -16.36
CA ILE A 199 7.12 -36.62 -15.88
C ILE A 199 7.69 -37.85 -16.61
N PHE A 200 7.73 -37.83 -17.94
CA PHE A 200 8.29 -38.94 -18.71
C PHE A 200 9.77 -39.19 -18.40
N LYS A 201 10.58 -38.14 -18.23
CA LYS A 201 11.99 -38.29 -17.83
C LYS A 201 12.11 -38.95 -16.45
N SER A 202 11.26 -38.57 -15.50
CA SER A 202 11.21 -39.14 -14.15
C SER A 202 10.87 -40.64 -14.19
N ILE A 203 9.82 -41.01 -14.93
CA ILE A 203 9.38 -42.40 -15.10
C ILE A 203 10.47 -43.24 -15.78
N SER A 204 11.16 -42.71 -16.79
CA SER A 204 12.25 -43.44 -17.44
C SER A 204 13.46 -43.62 -16.52
N ALA A 205 13.76 -42.62 -15.68
CA ALA A 205 14.86 -42.70 -14.72
C ALA A 205 14.58 -43.72 -13.60
N SER A 206 13.36 -43.77 -13.08
CA SER A 206 13.00 -44.72 -12.01
C SER A 206 13.00 -46.19 -12.48
N LYS A 207 12.67 -46.44 -13.75
CA LYS A 207 12.77 -47.78 -14.35
C LYS A 207 14.21 -48.26 -14.50
N ALA A 208 15.20 -47.36 -14.59
CA ALA A 208 16.60 -47.71 -14.75
C ALA A 208 17.31 -48.05 -13.42
N THR A 209 16.72 -47.72 -12.27
CA THR A 209 17.33 -47.87 -10.93
C THR A 209 16.81 -49.05 -10.11
N THR A 210 15.89 -49.86 -10.63
CA THR A 210 15.54 -51.17 -10.06
C THR A 210 16.32 -52.27 -10.78
N PRO A 211 17.42 -52.81 -10.20
CA PRO A 211 18.04 -54.02 -10.70
C PRO A 211 17.15 -55.22 -10.32
N THR A 212 16.75 -55.99 -11.34
CA THR A 212 16.22 -57.35 -11.21
C THR A 212 17.25 -58.30 -10.63
#